data_AF-A0A9C8ZHJ5-F1
#
_entry.id   AF-A0A9C8ZHJ5-F1
#
_cell.length_a   1.000
_cell.length_b   1.000
_cell.length_c   1.000
_cell.angle_alpha   90.00
_cell.angle_beta   90.00
_cell.angle_gamma   90.00
#
_symmetry.space_group_name_H-M   'P 1'
#
loop_
_entity.id
_entity.type
_entity.pdbx_description
1 polymer ?
#
loop_
_entity_poly.entity_id
_entity_poly.type
_entity_poly.pdbx_seq_one_letter_code
_entity_poly.pdbx_strand_id
1 'polypeptide(L)'
;MAAQQTQHAPGLNSISCQPHSTDPLLLRALLIVMFCGAFAGAASAGPAGHTTLLEKYRQLQPALAQSIFGEPILLTSNVGDEQAQGEVYALLDTPFDALRAALSQPAQWCELAILHVNVKTCVHRQNQLTFYVGRKYYQPPDKAYALQYRFQQLANDQQQLHVQLSAEQGPLGTSDYLIRLHAIAIDPQHSFIHFHYRYRFGLMARLAMQTYLATLGRNKVGFTITGFDKQGQPIYVKGLQGVVERNVMRYLFAIQAVLEARKSAPEYRPTAGLVRWFAHVQQHPRQLLEFTREEYLENKRRELANQRALQEADSTKELP
;
A
#
# COMPACT_ATOMS: atom_id res chain seq x y z
N MET A 1 -5.65 33.95 51.20
CA MET A 1 -6.55 34.14 52.35
C MET A 1 -6.25 33.07 53.38
N ALA A 2 -6.34 33.40 54.67
CA ALA A 2 -6.38 32.51 55.85
C ALA A 2 -5.17 31.58 56.15
N ALA A 3 -4.62 31.76 57.36
CA ALA A 3 -3.97 30.70 58.15
C ALA A 3 -5.08 29.79 58.78
N GLN A 4 -4.87 28.78 59.64
CA GLN A 4 -3.82 28.57 60.63
C GLN A 4 -3.84 27.10 61.16
N GLN A 5 -2.78 26.77 61.90
CA GLN A 5 -2.42 25.54 62.62
C GLN A 5 -3.42 24.99 63.66
N THR A 6 -3.24 23.71 64.03
CA THR A 6 -3.09 23.09 65.41
C THR A 6 -3.53 21.62 65.35
N GLN A 7 -2.79 20.56 65.74
CA GLN A 7 -2.08 20.19 66.99
C GLN A 7 -2.97 19.94 68.22
N HIS A 8 -3.26 18.66 68.57
CA HIS A 8 -2.55 17.89 69.62
C HIS A 8 -3.23 16.53 69.98
N ALA A 9 -2.51 15.67 70.72
CA ALA A 9 -2.88 14.34 71.24
C ALA A 9 -3.35 14.48 72.74
N PRO A 10 -3.30 13.47 73.67
CA PRO A 10 -3.03 12.01 73.60
C PRO A 10 -4.01 11.14 74.44
N GLY A 11 -3.74 9.83 74.62
CA GLY A 11 -4.49 8.98 75.57
C GLY A 11 -3.93 7.57 75.80
N LEU A 12 -3.86 7.14 77.08
CA LEU A 12 -3.28 5.87 77.57
C LEU A 12 -4.29 5.20 78.55
N ASN A 13 -4.16 3.95 79.02
CA ASN A 13 -3.03 3.00 78.98
C ASN A 13 -3.46 1.51 79.07
N SER A 14 -2.53 0.61 78.71
CA SER A 14 -2.17 -0.70 79.34
C SER A 14 -3.23 -1.62 80.01
N ILE A 15 -3.17 -2.94 79.71
CA ILE A 15 -2.69 -4.02 80.62
C ILE A 15 -2.82 -5.41 79.94
N SER A 16 -2.00 -6.37 80.37
CA SER A 16 -1.75 -7.71 79.82
C SER A 16 -2.74 -8.82 80.22
N CYS A 17 -2.78 -9.91 79.45
CA CYS A 17 -2.51 -11.28 79.94
C CYS A 17 -2.38 -12.34 78.81
N GLN A 18 -1.55 -13.36 79.05
CA GLN A 18 -1.38 -14.63 78.31
C GLN A 18 -1.65 -15.79 79.31
N PRO A 19 -1.52 -17.09 78.97
CA PRO A 19 -1.72 -17.83 77.70
C PRO A 19 -2.68 -19.05 77.84
N HIS A 20 -3.00 -19.77 76.76
CA HIS A 20 -2.85 -21.25 76.65
C HIS A 20 -3.42 -21.83 75.33
N SER A 21 -2.56 -22.57 74.61
CA SER A 21 -2.75 -23.92 74.04
C SER A 21 -4.10 -24.32 73.39
N THR A 22 -4.10 -24.58 72.07
CA THR A 22 -3.96 -25.94 71.48
C THR A 22 -3.81 -25.89 69.95
N ASP A 23 -2.91 -26.72 69.40
CA ASP A 23 -2.61 -26.99 67.98
C ASP A 23 -3.76 -27.72 67.23
N PRO A 24 -3.70 -28.05 65.90
CA PRO A 24 -2.53 -28.05 65.00
C PRO A 24 -2.73 -27.61 63.53
N LEU A 25 -1.60 -27.60 62.78
CA LEU A 25 -1.37 -28.19 61.43
C LEU A 25 -0.57 -27.33 60.43
N LEU A 26 0.37 -28.02 59.77
CA LEU A 26 1.03 -27.71 58.49
C LEU A 26 2.09 -26.59 58.47
N LEU A 27 3.33 -26.94 58.84
CA LEU A 27 4.50 -26.36 58.20
C LEU A 27 5.71 -27.32 58.13
N ARG A 28 6.42 -27.27 56.99
CA ARG A 28 7.80 -27.76 56.75
C ARG A 28 8.03 -29.27 56.66
N ALA A 29 7.71 -29.84 55.49
CA ALA A 29 8.56 -30.88 54.93
C ALA A 29 9.86 -30.24 54.40
N LEU A 30 11.01 -30.81 54.79
CA LEU A 30 12.32 -30.44 54.29
C LEU A 30 13.05 -31.73 53.92
N LEU A 31 13.21 -32.00 52.62
CA LEU A 31 14.07 -33.08 52.12
C LEU A 31 14.51 -32.77 50.70
N ILE A 32 15.82 -32.73 50.51
CA ILE A 32 16.50 -32.51 49.23
C ILE A 32 16.41 -33.80 48.42
N VAL A 33 15.83 -33.76 47.23
CA VAL A 33 15.95 -34.82 46.23
C VAL A 33 16.57 -34.24 44.97
N MET A 34 17.81 -34.64 44.72
CA MET A 34 18.55 -34.35 43.50
C MET A 34 18.01 -35.25 42.38
N PHE A 35 17.15 -34.73 41.51
CA PHE A 35 16.66 -35.47 40.34
C PHE A 35 17.21 -34.87 39.05
N CYS A 36 18.19 -35.54 38.46
CA CYS A 36 18.72 -35.21 37.13
C CYS A 36 17.81 -35.86 36.08
N GLY A 37 17.03 -35.07 35.34
CA GLY A 37 16.09 -35.61 34.36
C GLY A 37 15.50 -34.56 33.41
N ALA A 38 16.05 -34.51 32.19
CA ALA A 38 15.43 -33.97 30.97
C ALA A 38 14.57 -32.69 31.09
N PHE A 39 15.21 -31.52 31.03
CA PHE A 39 14.55 -30.35 30.47
C PHE A 39 14.30 -30.59 28.97
N ALA A 40 13.08 -31.05 28.64
CA ALA A 40 12.57 -30.91 27.29
C ALA A 40 12.58 -29.41 26.96
N GLY A 41 13.35 -29.03 25.93
CA GLY A 41 13.47 -27.64 25.52
C GLY A 41 12.09 -27.08 25.21
N ALA A 42 11.65 -26.10 25.99
CA ALA A 42 10.51 -25.28 25.62
C ALA A 42 10.90 -24.55 24.33
N ALA A 43 10.42 -25.09 23.20
CA ALA A 43 10.61 -24.46 21.90
C ALA A 43 10.01 -23.06 22.00
N SER A 44 10.88 -22.05 22.02
CA SER A 44 10.48 -20.66 21.97
C SER A 44 9.57 -20.48 20.76
N ALA A 45 8.30 -20.16 21.00
CA ALA A 45 7.38 -19.79 19.94
C ALA A 45 7.98 -18.56 19.24
N GLY A 46 8.55 -18.78 18.06
CA GLY A 46 9.05 -17.71 17.21
C GLY A 46 7.91 -16.74 16.87
N PRO A 47 8.23 -15.50 16.44
CA PRO A 47 7.21 -14.53 16.04
C PRO A 47 6.27 -15.17 15.01
N ALA A 48 4.98 -14.90 15.17
CA ALA A 48 3.90 -15.51 14.37
C ALA A 48 4.29 -15.53 12.89
N GLY A 49 4.36 -16.75 12.31
CA GLY A 49 5.09 -17.00 11.08
C GLY A 49 4.70 -16.07 9.94
N HIS A 50 5.68 -15.38 9.37
CA HIS A 50 5.49 -14.60 8.16
C HIS A 50 5.17 -15.54 6.98
N THR A 51 3.88 -15.70 6.68
CA THR A 51 3.42 -16.42 5.48
C THR A 51 4.12 -15.86 4.25
N THR A 52 4.82 -16.71 3.52
CA THR A 52 5.53 -16.34 2.30
C THR A 52 4.55 -15.96 1.19
N LEU A 53 4.99 -15.15 0.22
CA LEU A 53 4.14 -14.79 -0.92
C LEU A 53 3.72 -16.03 -1.75
N LEU A 54 4.52 -17.10 -1.73
CA LEU A 54 4.21 -18.38 -2.38
C LEU A 54 3.10 -19.17 -1.65
N GLU A 55 3.11 -19.17 -0.31
CA GLU A 55 2.00 -19.74 0.47
C GLU A 55 0.73 -18.91 0.29
N LYS A 56 0.86 -17.58 0.22
CA LYS A 56 -0.26 -16.69 -0.07
C LYS A 56 -0.85 -16.94 -1.47
N TYR A 57 -0.01 -17.17 -2.48
CA TYR A 57 -0.45 -17.59 -3.81
C TYR A 57 -1.28 -18.88 -3.74
N ARG A 58 -0.75 -19.95 -3.11
CA ARG A 58 -1.46 -21.24 -2.95
C ARG A 58 -2.81 -21.09 -2.24
N GLN A 59 -2.90 -20.25 -1.21
CA GLN A 59 -4.16 -19.94 -0.52
C GLN A 59 -5.17 -19.19 -1.40
N LEU A 60 -4.69 -18.29 -2.27
CA LEU A 60 -5.54 -17.43 -3.09
C LEU A 60 -5.90 -18.04 -4.46
N GLN A 61 -5.27 -19.13 -4.90
CA GLN A 61 -5.53 -19.78 -6.19
C GLN A 61 -7.03 -19.96 -6.52
N PRO A 62 -7.90 -20.46 -5.61
CA PRO A 62 -9.33 -20.60 -5.90
C PRO A 62 -10.04 -19.26 -6.15
N ALA A 63 -9.65 -18.19 -5.45
CA ALA A 63 -10.24 -16.85 -5.61
C ALA A 63 -9.72 -16.17 -6.89
N LEU A 64 -8.43 -16.35 -7.22
CA LEU A 64 -7.83 -15.84 -8.45
C LEU A 64 -8.48 -16.49 -9.70
N ALA A 65 -8.80 -17.79 -9.63
CA ALA A 65 -9.53 -18.50 -10.68
C ALA A 65 -11.00 -18.04 -10.86
N GLN A 66 -11.57 -17.34 -9.88
CA GLN A 66 -12.93 -16.78 -9.90
C GLN A 66 -12.92 -15.25 -10.13
N SER A 67 -11.80 -14.70 -10.62
CA SER A 67 -11.63 -13.27 -10.86
C SER A 67 -12.69 -12.69 -11.80
N ILE A 68 -13.27 -11.56 -11.39
CA ILE A 68 -14.22 -10.78 -12.19
C ILE A 68 -13.54 -9.93 -13.30
N PHE A 69 -12.20 -9.94 -13.36
CA PHE A 69 -11.42 -9.10 -14.27
C PHE A 69 -11.08 -9.79 -15.60
N GLY A 70 -11.39 -11.08 -15.76
CA GLY A 70 -11.00 -11.88 -16.93
C GLY A 70 -9.55 -12.40 -16.90
N GLU A 71 -8.74 -11.89 -15.98
CA GLU A 71 -7.37 -12.31 -15.67
C GLU A 71 -7.25 -12.65 -14.17
N PRO A 72 -6.28 -13.46 -13.71
CA PRO A 72 -6.23 -13.92 -12.31
C PRO A 72 -5.77 -12.81 -11.35
N ILE A 73 -6.73 -11.95 -10.97
CA ILE A 73 -6.56 -10.73 -10.18
C ILE A 73 -7.53 -10.78 -8.99
N LEU A 74 -7.01 -10.54 -7.79
CA LEU A 74 -7.79 -10.35 -6.58
C LEU A 74 -7.52 -8.96 -6.00
N LEU A 75 -8.54 -8.10 -6.04
CA LEU A 75 -8.54 -6.78 -5.43
C LEU A 75 -9.15 -6.84 -4.03
N THR A 76 -8.52 -6.18 -3.06
CA THR A 76 -9.10 -5.91 -1.74
C THR A 76 -8.87 -4.45 -1.35
N SER A 77 -9.73 -3.90 -0.51
CA SER A 77 -9.67 -2.49 -0.10
C SER A 77 -10.21 -2.33 1.32
N ASN A 78 -9.63 -1.39 2.09
CA ASN A 78 -10.09 -1.03 3.42
C ASN A 78 -9.90 0.47 3.64
N VAL A 79 -10.89 1.12 4.24
CA VAL A 79 -10.86 2.54 4.60
C VAL A 79 -11.36 2.68 6.03
N GLY A 80 -10.44 3.04 6.92
CA GLY A 80 -10.75 3.39 8.31
C GLY A 80 -10.94 4.90 8.48
N ASP A 81 -10.83 5.38 9.72
CA ASP A 81 -11.13 6.79 10.00
C ASP A 81 -10.06 7.78 9.55
N GLU A 82 -8.78 7.38 9.60
CA GLU A 82 -7.61 8.19 9.23
C GLU A 82 -6.70 7.53 8.18
N GLN A 83 -7.08 6.37 7.65
CA GLN A 83 -6.26 5.57 6.75
C GLN A 83 -7.09 4.96 5.62
N ALA A 84 -6.54 4.98 4.42
CA ALA A 84 -7.07 4.30 3.25
C ALA A 84 -6.00 3.37 2.68
N GLN A 85 -6.38 2.13 2.39
CA GLN A 85 -5.50 1.15 1.76
C GLN A 85 -6.21 0.27 0.74
N GLY A 86 -5.47 -0.17 -0.26
CA GLY A 86 -5.93 -1.18 -1.21
C GLY A 86 -4.77 -2.05 -1.66
N GLU A 87 -5.10 -3.32 -1.92
CA GLU A 87 -4.15 -4.35 -2.29
C GLU A 87 -4.66 -5.10 -3.51
N VAL A 88 -3.75 -5.44 -4.41
CA VAL A 88 -4.00 -6.40 -5.49
C VAL A 88 -3.01 -7.54 -5.38
N TYR A 89 -3.53 -8.75 -5.50
CA TYR A 89 -2.76 -9.94 -5.83
C TYR A 89 -3.04 -10.30 -7.29
N ALA A 90 -2.01 -10.54 -8.11
CA ALA A 90 -2.20 -10.88 -9.51
C ALA A 90 -1.18 -11.91 -9.99
N LEU A 91 -1.63 -12.89 -10.77
CA LEU A 91 -0.76 -13.74 -11.58
C LEU A 91 -0.59 -13.08 -12.95
N LEU A 92 0.65 -12.91 -13.39
CA LEU A 92 1.01 -12.21 -14.62
C LEU A 92 1.71 -13.16 -15.59
N ASP A 93 1.30 -13.11 -16.86
CA ASP A 93 1.93 -13.81 -18.00
C ASP A 93 3.25 -13.12 -18.40
N THR A 94 4.20 -13.08 -17.47
CA THR A 94 5.51 -12.45 -17.63
C THR A 94 6.56 -13.20 -16.80
N PRO A 95 7.66 -13.67 -17.42
CA PRO A 95 8.77 -14.29 -16.71
C PRO A 95 9.36 -13.39 -15.63
N PHE A 96 9.71 -13.96 -14.48
CA PHE A 96 10.15 -13.20 -13.31
C PHE A 96 11.39 -12.33 -13.57
N ASP A 97 12.37 -12.80 -14.35
CA ASP A 97 13.54 -11.97 -14.70
C ASP A 97 13.17 -10.71 -15.49
N ALA A 98 12.18 -10.80 -16.39
CA ALA A 98 11.68 -9.65 -17.14
C ALA A 98 10.91 -8.66 -16.24
N LEU A 99 10.15 -9.19 -15.27
CA LEU A 99 9.48 -8.38 -14.25
C LEU A 99 10.49 -7.68 -13.34
N ARG A 100 11.49 -8.42 -12.82
CA ARG A 100 12.57 -7.88 -11.97
C ARG A 100 13.36 -6.81 -12.69
N ALA A 101 13.73 -7.04 -13.96
CA ALA A 101 14.42 -6.06 -14.79
C ALA A 101 13.60 -4.81 -15.07
N ALA A 102 12.27 -4.88 -15.03
CA ALA A 102 11.38 -3.77 -15.36
C ALA A 102 10.84 -2.99 -14.16
N LEU A 103 10.98 -3.47 -12.92
CA LEU A 103 10.37 -2.88 -11.72
C LEU A 103 11.35 -2.68 -10.53
N SER A 104 12.64 -3.00 -10.70
CA SER A 104 13.64 -2.90 -9.62
C SER A 104 14.26 -1.50 -9.47
N GLN A 105 14.20 -0.63 -10.48
CA GLN A 105 14.90 0.66 -10.47
C GLN A 105 13.95 1.88 -10.44
N PRO A 106 14.30 2.99 -9.76
CA PRO A 106 13.49 4.21 -9.71
C PRO A 106 13.06 4.72 -11.10
N ALA A 107 13.97 4.74 -12.08
CA ALA A 107 13.68 5.22 -13.43
C ALA A 107 12.45 4.53 -14.06
N GLN A 108 12.31 3.22 -13.82
CA GLN A 108 11.24 2.39 -14.36
C GLN A 108 9.92 2.66 -13.65
N TRP A 109 9.97 3.01 -12.35
CA TRP A 109 8.80 3.49 -11.62
C TRP A 109 8.30 4.84 -12.13
N CYS A 110 9.15 5.69 -12.72
CA CYS A 110 8.68 6.86 -13.45
C CYS A 110 8.01 6.52 -14.80
N GLU A 111 8.48 5.50 -15.53
CA GLU A 111 7.79 5.00 -16.73
C GLU A 111 6.40 4.42 -16.42
N LEU A 112 6.23 3.83 -15.23
CA LEU A 112 4.98 3.29 -14.73
C LEU A 112 4.06 4.41 -14.22
N ALA A 113 4.56 5.26 -13.33
CA ALA A 113 3.76 6.30 -12.67
C ALA A 113 3.18 7.29 -13.68
N ILE A 114 3.94 7.67 -14.72
CA ILE A 114 3.48 8.61 -15.75
C ILE A 114 2.27 8.12 -16.54
N LEU A 115 1.96 6.82 -16.55
CA LEU A 115 0.74 6.29 -17.17
C LEU A 115 -0.52 6.70 -16.39
N HIS A 116 -0.42 6.88 -15.07
CA HIS A 116 -1.57 7.24 -14.24
C HIS A 116 -2.10 8.64 -14.56
N VAL A 117 -3.42 8.79 -14.80
CA VAL A 117 -4.06 10.06 -15.20
C VAL A 117 -3.81 11.25 -14.28
N ASN A 118 -3.52 11.01 -12.99
CA ASN A 118 -3.20 12.08 -12.03
C ASN A 118 -1.70 12.39 -11.90
N VAL A 119 -0.78 11.58 -12.44
CA VAL A 119 0.65 11.91 -12.45
C VAL A 119 0.94 12.72 -13.72
N LYS A 120 1.46 13.93 -13.55
CA LYS A 120 1.73 14.91 -14.62
C LYS A 120 3.17 14.84 -15.13
N THR A 121 4.09 14.34 -14.29
CA THR A 121 5.51 14.10 -14.55
C THR A 121 6.04 13.25 -13.39
N CYS A 122 7.04 12.41 -13.64
CA CYS A 122 7.85 11.78 -12.60
C CYS A 122 9.33 12.02 -12.90
N VAL A 123 10.11 12.46 -11.92
CA VAL A 123 11.59 12.48 -11.99
C VAL A 123 12.18 11.56 -10.94
N HIS A 124 13.36 11.02 -11.21
CA HIS A 124 14.06 10.08 -10.34
C HIS A 124 15.51 10.52 -10.09
N ARG A 125 15.99 10.15 -8.90
CA ARG A 125 17.41 10.15 -8.50
C ARG A 125 17.72 8.79 -7.88
N GLN A 126 18.98 8.56 -7.47
CA GLN A 126 19.49 7.26 -6.98
C GLN A 126 18.50 6.43 -6.15
N ASN A 127 17.95 7.00 -5.07
CA ASN A 127 16.97 6.35 -4.18
C ASN A 127 15.71 7.22 -3.94
N GLN A 128 15.37 8.09 -4.89
CA GLN A 128 14.26 9.04 -4.76
C GLN A 128 13.43 9.14 -6.04
N LEU A 129 12.13 9.36 -5.86
CA LEU A 129 11.15 9.59 -6.93
C LEU A 129 10.27 10.77 -6.56
N THR A 130 10.14 11.76 -7.45
CA THR A 130 9.18 12.85 -7.26
C THR A 130 8.05 12.72 -8.26
N PHE A 131 6.86 12.35 -7.76
CA PHE A 131 5.65 12.28 -8.56
C PHE A 131 4.95 13.64 -8.51
N TYR A 132 4.82 14.31 -9.65
CA TYR A 132 4.05 15.54 -9.76
C TYR A 132 2.57 15.18 -9.92
N VAL A 133 1.83 15.17 -8.80
CA VAL A 133 0.43 14.74 -8.75
C VAL A 133 -0.51 15.94 -8.93
N GLY A 134 -1.42 15.84 -9.89
CA GLY A 134 -2.30 16.92 -10.28
C GLY A 134 -3.73 16.49 -10.61
N ARG A 135 -4.47 17.43 -11.21
CA ARG A 135 -5.83 17.22 -11.72
C ARG A 135 -5.81 16.18 -12.85
N LYS A 136 -6.99 15.63 -13.17
CA LYS A 136 -7.09 14.58 -14.21
C LYS A 136 -6.70 15.06 -15.61
N TYR A 137 -7.00 16.32 -15.93
CA TYR A 137 -6.63 16.98 -17.20
C TYR A 137 -5.12 17.27 -17.25
N TYR A 138 -4.63 17.74 -18.39
CA TYR A 138 -3.27 18.28 -18.49
C TYR A 138 -3.06 19.41 -17.46
N GLN A 139 -1.90 19.39 -16.81
CA GLN A 139 -1.46 20.41 -15.88
C GLN A 139 0.08 20.42 -15.90
N PRO A 140 0.73 21.59 -16.05
CA PRO A 140 2.19 21.66 -16.02
C PRO A 140 2.73 21.34 -14.61
N PRO A 141 3.98 20.82 -14.49
CA PRO A 141 4.51 20.34 -13.21
C PRO A 141 4.58 21.42 -12.11
N ASP A 142 4.80 22.68 -12.47
CA ASP A 142 4.86 23.83 -11.54
C ASP A 142 3.51 24.15 -10.88
N LYS A 143 2.40 23.62 -11.40
CA LYS A 143 1.06 23.72 -10.81
C LYS A 143 0.61 22.42 -10.14
N ALA A 144 1.39 21.35 -10.22
CA ALA A 144 1.12 20.06 -9.58
C ALA A 144 1.78 19.96 -8.20
N TYR A 145 1.30 19.06 -7.36
CA TYR A 145 1.92 18.79 -6.06
C TYR A 145 3.09 17.82 -6.24
N ALA A 146 4.29 18.23 -5.83
CA ALA A 146 5.48 17.36 -5.81
C ALA A 146 5.43 16.39 -4.61
N LEU A 147 5.13 15.12 -4.87
CA LEU A 147 5.10 14.05 -3.87
C LEU A 147 6.41 13.27 -3.93
N GLN A 148 7.27 13.48 -2.93
CA GLN A 148 8.63 12.92 -2.88
C GLN A 148 8.66 11.59 -2.13
N TYR A 149 8.89 10.51 -2.87
CA TYR A 149 9.06 9.16 -2.36
C TYR A 149 10.53 8.78 -2.20
N ARG A 150 10.88 8.18 -1.06
CA ARG A 150 12.10 7.38 -0.89
C ARG A 150 11.86 5.99 -1.48
N PHE A 151 12.70 5.59 -2.43
CA PHE A 151 12.70 4.26 -3.04
C PHE A 151 13.64 3.33 -2.29
N GLN A 152 13.23 2.09 -2.06
CA GLN A 152 14.01 1.05 -1.37
C GLN A 152 13.77 -0.31 -2.00
N GLN A 153 14.84 -1.05 -2.28
CA GLN A 153 14.78 -2.50 -2.53
C GLN A 153 14.90 -3.21 -1.19
N LEU A 154 13.83 -3.88 -0.75
CA LEU A 154 13.80 -4.69 0.48
C LEU A 154 14.29 -6.12 0.22
N ALA A 155 14.11 -6.61 -1.02
CA ALA A 155 14.75 -7.80 -1.56
C ALA A 155 14.85 -7.66 -3.09
N ASN A 156 15.91 -8.19 -3.70
CA ASN A 156 16.11 -8.16 -5.15
C ASN A 156 17.10 -9.27 -5.55
N ASP A 157 16.58 -10.45 -5.84
CA ASP A 157 17.36 -11.66 -6.10
C ASP A 157 16.71 -12.54 -7.20
N GLN A 158 17.18 -13.78 -7.36
CA GLN A 158 16.66 -14.71 -8.37
C GLN A 158 15.28 -15.31 -8.03
N GLN A 159 14.83 -15.20 -6.78
CA GLN A 159 13.58 -15.78 -6.27
C GLN A 159 12.50 -14.72 -6.03
N GLN A 160 12.89 -13.51 -5.62
CA GLN A 160 11.95 -12.43 -5.29
C GLN A 160 12.46 -11.01 -5.60
N LEU A 161 11.50 -10.13 -5.90
CA LEU A 161 11.67 -8.69 -5.92
C LEU A 161 10.71 -8.10 -4.90
N HIS A 162 11.20 -7.32 -3.96
CA HIS A 162 10.39 -6.59 -3.00
C HIS A 162 10.87 -5.14 -2.97
N VAL A 163 10.04 -4.22 -3.49
CA VAL A 163 10.34 -2.78 -3.55
C VAL A 163 9.30 -1.96 -2.80
N GLN A 164 9.77 -0.84 -2.26
CA GLN A 164 8.99 0.07 -1.43
C GLN A 164 9.26 1.52 -1.83
N LEU A 165 8.18 2.28 -2.02
CA LEU A 165 8.18 3.73 -2.15
C LEU A 165 7.45 4.30 -0.93
N SER A 166 8.09 5.21 -0.19
CA SER A 166 7.51 5.82 1.02
C SER A 166 7.63 7.34 1.01
N ALA A 167 6.55 8.06 1.38
CA ALA A 167 6.54 9.51 1.51
C ALA A 167 5.79 9.93 2.77
N GLU A 168 6.44 10.69 3.64
CA GLU A 168 5.89 11.09 4.96
C GLU A 168 4.73 12.09 4.81
N GLN A 169 4.79 12.97 3.82
CA GLN A 169 3.82 14.05 3.58
C GLN A 169 3.26 13.97 2.16
N GLY A 170 2.02 14.41 1.98
CA GLY A 170 1.40 14.53 0.67
C GLY A 170 0.38 15.67 0.55
N PRO A 171 -0.26 15.79 -0.62
CA PRO A 171 -1.10 16.93 -0.94
C PRO A 171 -2.38 16.99 -0.10
N LEU A 172 -2.81 18.21 0.25
CA LEU A 172 -4.11 18.47 0.89
C LEU A 172 -4.30 17.80 2.27
N GLY A 173 -3.23 17.64 3.05
CA GLY A 173 -3.30 17.11 4.42
C GLY A 173 -3.35 15.58 4.51
N THR A 174 -2.78 14.91 3.51
CA THR A 174 -2.48 13.47 3.54
C THR A 174 -1.03 13.23 3.97
N SER A 175 -0.73 12.03 4.48
CA SER A 175 0.58 11.64 5.01
C SER A 175 0.81 10.14 4.90
N ASP A 176 1.99 9.67 5.33
CA ASP A 176 2.35 8.25 5.47
C ASP A 176 2.03 7.38 4.23
N TYR A 177 2.32 7.92 3.05
CA TYR A 177 2.17 7.19 1.80
C TYR A 177 3.14 6.01 1.75
N LEU A 178 2.61 4.86 1.35
CA LEU A 178 3.37 3.65 1.09
C LEU A 178 2.82 3.02 -0.19
N ILE A 179 3.69 2.82 -1.17
CA ILE A 179 3.49 1.85 -2.26
C ILE A 179 4.50 0.72 -2.03
N ARG A 180 4.05 -0.52 -2.12
CA ARG A 180 4.88 -1.71 -1.99
C ARG A 180 4.51 -2.70 -3.08
N LEU A 181 5.52 -3.29 -3.71
CA LEU A 181 5.37 -4.38 -4.66
C LEU A 181 6.28 -5.53 -4.20
N HIS A 182 5.69 -6.69 -3.94
CA HIS A 182 6.42 -7.95 -3.75
C HIS A 182 6.06 -8.88 -4.91
N ALA A 183 7.05 -9.49 -5.55
CA ALA A 183 6.90 -10.35 -6.70
C ALA A 183 7.80 -11.59 -6.56
N ILE A 184 7.31 -12.73 -7.04
CA ILE A 184 8.03 -14.02 -7.10
C ILE A 184 7.80 -14.70 -8.45
N ALA A 185 8.71 -15.59 -8.84
CA ALA A 185 8.45 -16.57 -9.89
C ALA A 185 7.44 -17.63 -9.41
N ILE A 186 6.51 -18.02 -10.27
CA ILE A 186 5.67 -19.21 -10.07
C ILE A 186 6.19 -20.37 -10.94
N ASP A 187 6.53 -20.06 -12.18
CA ASP A 187 7.12 -20.97 -13.16
C ASP A 187 7.94 -20.14 -14.20
N PRO A 188 8.52 -20.73 -15.27
CA PRO A 188 9.32 -19.99 -16.24
C PRO A 188 8.59 -18.87 -17.02
N GLN A 189 7.26 -18.90 -17.07
CA GLN A 189 6.43 -17.94 -17.83
C GLN A 189 5.63 -17.00 -16.93
N HIS A 190 5.28 -17.40 -15.71
CA HIS A 190 4.38 -16.65 -14.84
C HIS A 190 5.06 -16.10 -13.58
N SER A 191 4.73 -14.85 -13.24
CA SER A 191 5.09 -14.20 -11.99
C SER A 191 3.85 -13.92 -11.16
N PHE A 192 3.93 -14.07 -9.84
CA PHE A 192 2.87 -13.65 -8.94
C PHE A 192 3.30 -12.39 -8.17
N ILE A 193 2.41 -11.40 -8.11
CA ILE A 193 2.66 -10.14 -7.43
C ILE A 193 1.64 -9.86 -6.32
N HIS A 194 2.11 -9.16 -5.29
CA HIS A 194 1.30 -8.41 -4.34
C HIS A 194 1.68 -6.94 -4.45
N PHE A 195 0.73 -6.10 -4.88
CA PHE A 195 0.84 -4.66 -4.87
C PHE A 195 -0.03 -4.10 -3.74
N HIS A 196 0.56 -3.31 -2.84
CA HIS A 196 -0.13 -2.67 -1.73
C HIS A 196 0.10 -1.15 -1.78
N TYR A 197 -0.98 -0.39 -1.70
CA TYR A 197 -0.98 1.06 -1.57
C TYR A 197 -1.74 1.47 -0.32
N ARG A 198 -1.14 2.33 0.51
CA ARG A 198 -1.83 3.00 1.63
C ARG A 198 -1.38 4.45 1.79
N TYR A 199 -2.22 5.25 2.43
CA TYR A 199 -1.91 6.58 2.92
C TYR A 199 -2.81 6.94 4.10
N ARG A 200 -2.40 7.92 4.90
CA ARG A 200 -3.18 8.51 5.98
C ARG A 200 -3.72 9.88 5.59
N PHE A 201 -4.74 10.32 6.32
CA PHE A 201 -5.38 11.62 6.14
C PHE A 201 -6.00 12.11 7.45
N GLY A 202 -5.88 13.41 7.72
CA GLY A 202 -6.52 14.04 8.88
C GLY A 202 -8.01 14.35 8.67
N LEU A 203 -8.69 14.80 9.72
CA LEU A 203 -10.12 15.13 9.71
C LEU A 203 -10.52 16.12 8.60
N MET A 204 -9.70 17.15 8.35
CA MET A 204 -9.97 18.13 7.29
C MET A 204 -9.89 17.53 5.88
N ALA A 205 -8.92 16.65 5.65
CA ALA A 205 -8.78 15.92 4.38
C ALA A 205 -9.94 14.94 4.17
N ARG A 206 -10.38 14.24 5.23
CA ARG A 206 -11.59 13.40 5.23
C ARG A 206 -12.84 14.19 4.85
N LEU A 207 -13.06 15.35 5.48
CA LEU A 207 -14.22 16.21 5.19
C LEU A 207 -14.21 16.72 3.75
N ALA A 208 -13.07 17.25 3.28
CA ALA A 208 -12.92 17.71 1.89
C ALA A 208 -13.18 16.58 0.87
N MET A 209 -12.69 15.37 1.15
CA MET A 209 -12.92 14.18 0.33
C MET A 209 -14.42 13.80 0.30
N GLN A 210 -15.11 13.85 1.45
CA GLN A 210 -16.56 13.64 1.51
C GLN A 210 -17.33 14.68 0.70
N THR A 211 -16.98 15.97 0.78
CA THR A 211 -17.59 17.03 -0.04
C THR A 211 -17.37 16.82 -1.54
N TYR A 212 -16.16 16.42 -1.95
CA TYR A 212 -15.87 16.06 -3.34
C TYR A 212 -16.73 14.87 -3.81
N LEU A 213 -16.84 13.83 -2.97
CA LEU A 213 -17.61 12.62 -3.27
C LEU A 213 -19.12 12.83 -3.24
N ALA A 214 -19.63 13.83 -2.52
CA ALA A 214 -21.02 14.27 -2.59
C ALA A 214 -21.34 15.03 -3.90
N THR A 215 -20.32 15.58 -4.56
CA THR A 215 -20.47 16.48 -5.72
C THR A 215 -19.89 15.87 -7.00
N LEU A 216 -18.68 16.28 -7.41
CA LEU A 216 -18.02 15.87 -8.65
C LEU A 216 -17.64 14.39 -8.67
N GLY A 217 -17.45 13.79 -7.48
CA GLY A 217 -17.14 12.37 -7.29
C GLY A 217 -18.35 11.45 -7.17
N ARG A 218 -19.60 11.96 -7.10
CA ARG A 218 -20.79 11.18 -6.69
C ARG A 218 -21.11 9.93 -7.52
N ASN A 219 -20.72 9.96 -8.80
CA ASN A 219 -20.94 8.86 -9.75
C ASN A 219 -19.72 7.92 -9.87
N LYS A 220 -18.65 8.18 -9.12
CA LYS A 220 -17.44 7.35 -9.15
C LYS A 220 -17.63 6.12 -8.26
N VAL A 221 -17.45 4.95 -8.87
CA VAL A 221 -17.54 3.64 -8.22
C VAL A 221 -16.22 2.90 -8.32
N GLY A 222 -15.99 1.97 -7.38
CA GLY A 222 -14.97 0.94 -7.43
C GLY A 222 -15.46 -0.34 -8.12
N PHE A 223 -14.88 -1.47 -7.76
CA PHE A 223 -15.09 -2.79 -8.33
C PHE A 223 -15.77 -3.77 -7.37
N THR A 224 -15.58 -3.61 -6.05
CA THR A 224 -16.27 -4.44 -5.05
C THR A 224 -17.79 -4.28 -5.20
N ILE A 225 -18.50 -5.41 -5.34
CA ILE A 225 -19.97 -5.46 -5.39
C ILE A 225 -20.49 -5.49 -3.94
N THR A 226 -21.31 -4.50 -3.56
CA THR A 226 -21.90 -4.38 -2.22
C THR A 226 -23.33 -4.92 -2.15
N GLY A 227 -23.88 -5.39 -3.28
CA GLY A 227 -25.23 -5.92 -3.42
C GLY A 227 -25.71 -5.84 -4.86
N PHE A 228 -26.97 -6.18 -5.08
CA PHE A 228 -27.64 -6.08 -6.38
C PHE A 228 -28.90 -5.23 -6.24
N ASP A 229 -29.26 -4.49 -7.28
CA ASP A 229 -30.51 -3.72 -7.31
C ASP A 229 -31.73 -4.59 -7.65
N LYS A 230 -32.91 -3.97 -7.73
CA LYS A 230 -34.18 -4.67 -8.03
C LYS A 230 -34.22 -5.28 -9.44
N GLN A 231 -33.27 -4.91 -10.30
CA GLN A 231 -33.10 -5.39 -11.67
C GLN A 231 -31.96 -6.41 -11.78
N GLY A 232 -31.39 -6.85 -10.64
CA GLY A 232 -30.28 -7.80 -10.60
C GLY A 232 -28.93 -7.20 -11.03
N GLN A 233 -28.82 -5.87 -11.17
CA GLN A 233 -27.57 -5.24 -11.59
C GLN A 233 -26.65 -4.99 -10.39
N PRO A 234 -25.32 -5.15 -10.54
CA PRO A 234 -24.37 -4.99 -9.45
C PRO A 234 -24.31 -3.53 -8.95
N ILE A 235 -24.50 -3.37 -7.65
CA ILE A 235 -24.27 -2.12 -6.92
C ILE A 235 -22.80 -2.13 -6.48
N TYR A 236 -21.98 -1.34 -7.17
CA TYR A 236 -20.57 -1.19 -6.86
C TYR A 236 -20.33 -0.24 -5.68
N VAL A 237 -19.28 -0.53 -4.91
CA VAL A 237 -18.80 0.31 -3.81
C VAL A 237 -18.53 1.74 -4.28
N LYS A 238 -18.85 2.70 -3.41
CA LYS A 238 -18.73 4.15 -3.64
C LYS A 238 -17.78 4.77 -2.61
N GLY A 239 -17.71 6.10 -2.63
CA GLY A 239 -16.99 6.86 -1.62
C GLY A 239 -15.48 6.64 -1.70
N LEU A 240 -14.80 6.80 -0.57
CA LEU A 240 -13.34 6.73 -0.51
C LEU A 240 -12.79 5.34 -0.84
N GLN A 241 -13.50 4.26 -0.45
CA GLN A 241 -13.12 2.90 -0.80
C GLN A 241 -13.14 2.68 -2.32
N GLY A 242 -14.18 3.16 -3.01
CA GLY A 242 -14.23 3.15 -4.47
C GLY A 242 -13.11 3.97 -5.13
N VAL A 243 -12.69 5.10 -4.54
CA VAL A 243 -11.53 5.89 -5.03
C VAL A 243 -10.23 5.09 -4.90
N VAL A 244 -10.02 4.40 -3.78
CA VAL A 244 -8.84 3.57 -3.53
C VAL A 244 -8.75 2.42 -4.52
N GLU A 245 -9.85 1.69 -4.72
CA GLU A 245 -9.92 0.58 -5.68
C GLU A 245 -9.57 1.01 -7.11
N ARG A 246 -10.11 2.17 -7.56
CA ARG A 246 -9.75 2.75 -8.87
C ARG A 246 -8.27 3.07 -8.96
N ASN A 247 -7.66 3.60 -7.90
CA ASN A 247 -6.25 3.96 -7.88
C ASN A 247 -5.36 2.71 -7.97
N VAL A 248 -5.63 1.69 -7.15
CA VAL A 248 -4.84 0.45 -7.11
C VAL A 248 -4.93 -0.32 -8.43
N MET A 249 -6.13 -0.47 -9.01
CA MET A 249 -6.27 -1.13 -10.31
C MET A 249 -5.55 -0.36 -11.43
N ARG A 250 -5.53 0.99 -11.40
CA ARG A 250 -4.76 1.76 -12.39
C ARG A 250 -3.25 1.59 -12.25
N TYR A 251 -2.73 1.31 -11.05
CA TYR A 251 -1.32 0.94 -10.84
C TYR A 251 -1.03 -0.49 -11.33
N LEU A 252 -1.92 -1.45 -11.09
CA LEU A 252 -1.83 -2.80 -11.67
C LEU A 252 -1.74 -2.74 -13.21
N PHE A 253 -2.69 -2.04 -13.84
CA PHE A 253 -2.69 -1.89 -15.30
C PHE A 253 -1.50 -1.08 -15.82
N ALA A 254 -0.88 -0.23 -14.99
CA ALA A 254 0.40 0.41 -15.31
C ALA A 254 1.57 -0.57 -15.26
N ILE A 255 1.61 -1.50 -14.29
CA ILE A 255 2.58 -2.61 -14.24
C ILE A 255 2.45 -3.47 -15.50
N GLN A 256 1.26 -3.97 -15.82
CA GLN A 256 1.03 -4.78 -17.02
C GLN A 256 1.44 -4.02 -18.30
N ALA A 257 1.01 -2.76 -18.44
CA ALA A 257 1.36 -1.95 -19.60
C ALA A 257 2.88 -1.73 -19.78
N VAL A 258 3.67 -1.50 -18.71
CA VAL A 258 5.13 -1.35 -18.86
C VAL A 258 5.83 -2.68 -19.14
N LEU A 259 5.35 -3.79 -18.58
CA LEU A 259 5.89 -5.13 -18.83
C LEU A 259 5.66 -5.53 -20.29
N GLU A 260 4.43 -5.39 -20.79
CA GLU A 260 4.14 -5.61 -22.20
C GLU A 260 4.89 -4.64 -23.12
N ALA A 261 5.06 -3.36 -22.72
CA ALA A 261 5.83 -2.38 -23.47
C ALA A 261 7.28 -2.83 -23.72
N ARG A 262 7.86 -3.72 -22.88
CA ARG A 262 9.20 -4.25 -23.11
C ARG A 262 9.32 -5.10 -24.39
N LYS A 263 8.20 -5.60 -24.94
CA LYS A 263 8.12 -6.27 -26.25
C LYS A 263 8.39 -5.32 -27.44
N SER A 264 8.44 -4.01 -27.20
CA SER A 264 8.80 -2.98 -28.19
C SER A 264 10.24 -2.49 -27.99
N ALA A 265 10.88 -2.03 -29.07
CA ALA A 265 12.23 -1.43 -29.00
C ALA A 265 12.23 -0.18 -28.10
N PRO A 266 13.34 0.12 -27.38
CA PRO A 266 13.41 1.10 -26.29
C PRO A 266 12.74 2.45 -26.58
N GLU A 267 12.99 3.01 -27.75
CA GLU A 267 12.49 4.28 -28.24
C GLU A 267 10.96 4.34 -28.38
N TYR A 268 10.30 3.21 -28.65
CA TYR A 268 8.84 3.11 -28.77
C TYR A 268 8.13 2.75 -27.46
N ARG A 269 8.87 2.31 -26.42
CA ARG A 269 8.29 1.84 -25.15
C ARG A 269 7.39 2.86 -24.45
N PRO A 270 7.71 4.17 -24.39
CA PRO A 270 6.84 5.15 -23.73
C PRO A 270 5.46 5.23 -24.41
N THR A 271 5.43 5.32 -25.76
CA THR A 271 4.19 5.37 -26.54
C THR A 271 3.42 4.05 -26.44
N ALA A 272 4.12 2.91 -26.48
CA ALA A 272 3.51 1.59 -26.33
C ALA A 272 2.86 1.40 -24.96
N GLY A 273 3.53 1.84 -23.88
CA GLY A 273 3.00 1.82 -22.51
C GLY A 273 1.73 2.66 -22.36
N LEU A 274 1.69 3.86 -22.96
CA LEU A 274 0.47 4.69 -22.98
C LEU A 274 -0.70 3.98 -23.67
N VAL A 275 -0.47 3.41 -24.86
CA VAL A 275 -1.54 2.72 -25.61
C VAL A 275 -2.04 1.48 -24.87
N ARG A 276 -1.14 0.70 -24.25
CA ARG A 276 -1.48 -0.50 -23.48
C ARG A 276 -2.23 -0.18 -22.20
N TRP A 277 -1.79 0.83 -21.45
CA TRP A 277 -2.51 1.28 -20.26
C TRP A 277 -3.93 1.72 -20.59
N PHE A 278 -4.12 2.46 -21.70
CA PHE A 278 -5.45 2.83 -22.15
C PHE A 278 -6.29 1.60 -22.53
N ALA A 279 -5.69 0.63 -23.22
CA ALA A 279 -6.33 -0.61 -23.64
C ALA A 279 -6.80 -1.49 -22.46
N HIS A 280 -6.11 -1.42 -21.32
CA HIS A 280 -6.54 -2.02 -20.05
C HIS A 280 -7.71 -1.25 -19.41
N VAL A 281 -7.55 0.05 -19.16
CA VAL A 281 -8.58 0.81 -18.42
C VAL A 281 -9.92 0.97 -19.17
N GLN A 282 -9.91 0.90 -20.50
CA GLN A 282 -11.15 0.94 -21.30
C GLN A 282 -12.02 -0.32 -21.15
N GLN A 283 -11.47 -1.45 -20.68
CA GLN A 283 -12.24 -2.67 -20.38
C GLN A 283 -13.15 -2.49 -19.16
N HIS A 284 -12.87 -1.49 -18.32
CA HIS A 284 -13.63 -1.17 -17.12
C HIS A 284 -14.19 0.27 -17.18
N PRO A 285 -15.03 0.62 -18.18
CA PRO A 285 -15.34 2.01 -18.50
C PRO A 285 -16.10 2.74 -17.37
N ARG A 286 -16.95 2.03 -16.62
CA ARG A 286 -17.69 2.58 -15.47
C ARG A 286 -16.75 2.91 -14.29
N GLN A 287 -15.67 2.15 -14.13
CA GLN A 287 -14.71 2.28 -13.04
C GLN A 287 -13.52 3.17 -13.40
N LEU A 288 -12.88 3.03 -14.56
CA LEU A 288 -11.56 3.61 -14.79
C LEU A 288 -11.49 4.69 -15.87
N LEU A 289 -12.38 4.68 -16.85
CA LEU A 289 -12.33 5.62 -17.98
C LEU A 289 -12.68 7.06 -17.53
N GLU A 290 -11.88 8.03 -17.98
CA GLU A 290 -12.01 9.45 -17.62
C GLU A 290 -12.01 10.40 -18.83
N PHE A 291 -11.64 9.88 -20.01
CA PHE A 291 -11.24 10.58 -21.23
C PHE A 291 -11.47 9.69 -22.45
N THR A 292 -11.51 10.29 -23.65
CA THR A 292 -11.28 9.53 -24.89
C THR A 292 -9.82 9.07 -24.98
N ARG A 293 -9.53 8.16 -25.93
CA ARG A 293 -8.17 7.69 -26.18
C ARG A 293 -7.27 8.82 -26.66
N GLU A 294 -7.81 9.68 -27.51
CA GLU A 294 -7.12 10.80 -28.14
C GLU A 294 -6.77 11.87 -27.09
N GLU A 295 -7.72 12.23 -26.23
CA GLU A 295 -7.51 13.14 -25.09
C GLU A 295 -6.44 12.62 -24.13
N TYR A 296 -6.50 11.34 -23.76
CA TYR A 296 -5.53 10.72 -22.86
C TYR A 296 -4.12 10.73 -23.47
N LEU A 297 -3.97 10.23 -24.70
CA LEU A 297 -2.67 10.18 -25.38
C LEU A 297 -2.08 11.57 -25.58
N GLU A 298 -2.89 12.56 -25.93
CA GLU A 298 -2.43 13.92 -26.17
C GLU A 298 -1.99 14.63 -24.88
N ASN A 299 -2.75 14.50 -23.79
CA ASN A 299 -2.30 14.96 -22.48
C ASN A 299 -0.97 14.30 -22.08
N LYS A 300 -0.85 12.98 -22.29
CA LYS A 300 0.30 12.20 -21.87
C LYS A 300 1.57 12.44 -22.69
N ARG A 301 1.46 12.78 -23.98
CA ARG A 301 2.63 13.21 -24.78
C ARG A 301 3.28 14.48 -24.22
N ARG A 302 2.46 15.46 -23.83
CA ARG A 302 2.94 16.71 -23.20
C ARG A 302 3.56 16.43 -21.83
N GLU A 303 2.91 15.59 -21.02
CA GLU A 303 3.41 15.15 -19.71
C GLU A 303 4.75 14.38 -19.82
N LEU A 304 4.94 13.54 -20.84
CA LEU A 304 6.23 12.89 -21.14
C LEU A 304 7.32 13.86 -21.64
N ALA A 305 6.96 14.91 -22.39
CA ALA A 305 7.91 15.93 -22.82
C ALA A 305 8.41 16.75 -21.62
N ASN A 306 7.50 17.16 -20.74
CA ASN A 306 7.83 17.80 -19.46
C ASN A 306 8.74 16.89 -18.62
N GLN A 307 8.44 15.60 -18.52
CA GLN A 307 9.24 14.64 -17.77
C GLN A 307 10.70 14.55 -18.23
N ARG A 308 10.97 14.53 -19.54
CA ARG A 308 12.35 14.57 -20.05
C ARG A 308 13.07 15.86 -19.68
N ALA A 309 12.45 17.01 -19.97
CA ALA A 309 13.02 18.32 -19.68
C ALA A 309 13.32 18.53 -18.18
N LEU A 310 12.42 18.07 -17.30
CA LEU A 310 12.67 18.14 -15.85
C LEU A 310 13.77 17.17 -15.41
N GLN A 311 13.83 15.94 -15.94
CA GLN A 311 14.88 14.98 -15.58
C GLN A 311 16.27 15.47 -16.03
N GLU A 312 16.38 16.05 -17.22
CA GLU A 312 17.61 16.67 -17.74
C GLU A 312 18.06 17.87 -16.87
N ALA A 313 17.12 18.76 -16.52
CA ALA A 313 17.38 19.93 -15.66
C ALA A 313 17.65 19.58 -14.19
N ASP A 314 17.27 18.39 -13.73
CA ASP A 314 17.60 17.88 -12.40
C ASP A 314 19.00 17.24 -12.39
N SER A 315 19.32 16.48 -13.45
CA SER A 315 20.62 15.82 -13.63
C SER A 315 21.77 16.82 -13.78
N THR A 316 21.53 17.97 -14.42
CA THR A 316 22.56 19.04 -14.56
C THR A 316 22.83 19.79 -13.27
N LYS A 317 21.95 19.73 -12.26
CA LYS A 317 22.19 20.28 -10.91
C LYS A 317 22.97 19.34 -9.99
N GLU A 318 23.18 18.09 -10.41
CA GLU A 318 24.02 17.11 -9.71
C GLU A 318 25.47 17.06 -10.25
N LEU A 319 25.81 17.83 -11.29
CA LEU A 319 27.21 18.06 -11.64
C LEU A 319 27.87 19.04 -10.65
N PRO A 320 29.07 18.72 -10.12
CA PRO A 320 29.80 19.56 -9.15
C PRO A 320 30.43 20.81 -9.76
#